data_AF-A0A1F5SND6-F1
#
_entry.id   AF-A0A1F5SND6-F1
#
_cell.length_a   1.000
_cell.length_b   1.000
_cell.length_c   1.000
_cell.angle_alpha   90.00
_cell.angle_beta   90.00
_cell.angle_gamma   90.00
#
_symmetry.space_group_name_H-M   'P 1'
#
loop_
_entity.id
_entity.type
_entity.pdbx_description
1 polymer ?
#
loop_
_entity_poly.entity_id
_entity_poly.type
_entity_poly.pdbx_seq_one_letter_code
_entity_poly.pdbx_strand_id
1 'polypeptide(L)'
;MLNKKIILPLITIAILLSACGRQPVNMDELAEDDSYHYRNADLGFSLVLPAEFVYYQTQRTGDRSSDFIDLDIFVPTSDTAYPQAVPGYANPIKVRIFAVESWDEILEGMEDGTSYLKIGEKGGRVYTVKFWDGAPSDWSEKWNDDMKQEIIDGFKIE
;
A
#
# COMPACT_ATOMS: atom_id res chain seq x y z
N MET A 1 10.91 51.62 -40.41
CA MET A 1 11.26 50.20 -40.65
C MET A 1 11.88 49.65 -39.37
N LEU A 2 11.12 48.91 -38.56
CA LEU A 2 11.59 48.35 -37.29
C LEU A 2 12.07 46.91 -37.52
N ASN A 3 13.34 46.64 -37.19
CA ASN A 3 13.96 45.33 -37.32
C ASN A 3 13.35 44.33 -36.33
N LYS A 4 12.43 43.50 -36.83
CA LYS A 4 11.89 42.31 -36.14
C LYS A 4 12.86 41.14 -36.26
N LYS A 5 13.97 41.15 -35.52
CA LYS A 5 14.74 39.92 -35.25
C LYS A 5 15.35 40.07 -33.85
N ILE A 6 15.39 38.99 -33.09
CA ILE A 6 15.94 38.90 -31.71
C ILE A 6 14.89 39.11 -30.60
N ILE A 7 13.80 38.34 -30.59
CA ILE A 7 13.12 37.94 -29.35
C ILE A 7 12.60 36.51 -29.54
N LEU A 8 13.48 35.53 -29.68
CA LEU A 8 13.05 34.12 -29.80
C LEU A 8 13.99 33.03 -29.22
N PRO A 9 15.00 33.29 -28.36
CA PRO A 9 15.67 32.19 -27.67
C PRO A 9 15.33 32.07 -26.18
N LEU A 10 14.46 32.92 -25.61
CA LEU A 10 14.22 32.93 -24.15
C LEU A 10 13.05 32.06 -23.66
N ILE A 11 12.13 31.66 -24.54
CA ILE A 11 10.94 30.88 -24.12
C ILE A 11 11.25 29.37 -24.01
N THR A 12 12.30 28.89 -24.69
CA THR A 12 12.64 27.46 -24.72
C THR A 12 13.38 26.97 -23.47
N ILE A 13 13.97 27.86 -22.68
CA ILE A 13 14.73 27.50 -21.46
C ILE A 13 13.80 27.37 -20.23
N ALA A 14 12.64 28.06 -20.21
CA ALA A 14 11.71 28.00 -19.08
C ALA A 14 10.94 26.67 -18.99
N ILE A 15 10.82 25.92 -20.09
CA ILE A 15 10.06 24.65 -20.12
C ILE A 15 10.88 23.48 -19.53
N LEU A 16 12.22 23.60 -19.49
CA LEU A 16 13.10 22.55 -18.95
C LEU A 16 13.23 22.58 -17.42
N LEU A 17 12.86 23.70 -16.76
CA LEU A 17 12.96 23.84 -15.30
C LEU A 17 11.68 23.42 -14.55
N SER A 18 10.57 23.16 -15.25
CA SER A 18 9.33 22.69 -14.61
C SER A 18 9.24 21.18 -14.49
N ALA A 19 10.23 20.44 -14.98
CA ALA A 19 10.34 19.00 -14.81
C ALA A 19 11.14 18.65 -13.53
N CYS A 20 10.74 19.21 -12.38
CA CYS A 20 10.99 18.55 -11.10
C CYS A 20 10.06 17.33 -11.02
N GLY A 21 10.32 16.33 -11.87
CA GLY A 21 9.74 15.02 -11.67
C GLY A 21 10.31 14.49 -10.36
N ARG A 22 9.47 14.34 -9.33
CA ARG A 22 9.82 13.54 -8.15
C ARG A 22 10.36 12.22 -8.69
N GLN A 23 11.64 11.93 -8.41
CA GLN A 23 12.18 10.62 -8.72
C GLN A 23 11.26 9.58 -8.06
N PRO A 24 10.90 8.49 -8.76
CA PRO A 24 10.17 7.41 -8.13
C PRO A 24 11.01 6.93 -6.95
N VAL A 25 10.47 7.04 -5.75
CA VAL A 25 11.08 6.45 -4.55
C VAL A 25 11.15 4.96 -4.81
N ASN A 26 12.34 4.38 -4.67
CA ASN A 26 12.48 2.93 -4.78
C ASN A 26 11.76 2.32 -3.58
N MET A 27 10.63 1.65 -3.84
CA MET A 27 9.74 1.13 -2.79
C MET A 27 10.35 -0.08 -2.06
N ASP A 28 11.44 -0.63 -2.60
CA ASP A 28 12.20 -1.75 -2.03
C ASP A 28 13.41 -1.28 -1.21
N GLU A 29 13.65 0.04 -1.14
CA GLU A 29 14.72 0.64 -0.35
C GLU A 29 14.16 1.31 0.91
N LEU A 30 14.91 1.17 2.00
CA LEU A 30 14.61 1.86 3.24
C LEU A 30 14.87 3.36 3.05
N ALA A 31 13.87 4.19 3.37
CA ALA A 31 14.00 5.64 3.28
C ALA A 31 14.77 6.21 4.49
N GLU A 32 15.07 7.52 4.45
CA GLU A 32 15.78 8.23 5.52
C GLU A 32 15.03 8.25 6.87
N ASP A 33 13.74 7.93 6.86
CA ASP A 33 12.88 7.83 8.04
C ASP A 33 12.79 6.39 8.60
N ASP A 34 13.74 5.51 8.22
CA ASP A 34 13.78 4.10 8.61
C ASP A 34 12.47 3.35 8.30
N SER A 35 11.80 3.72 7.20
CA SER A 35 10.56 3.09 6.75
C SER A 35 10.58 2.75 5.26
N TYR A 36 9.77 1.77 4.86
CA TYR A 36 9.51 1.46 3.46
C TYR A 36 8.22 2.13 2.99
N HIS A 37 8.29 2.88 1.89
CA HIS A 37 7.16 3.62 1.34
C HIS A 37 6.56 2.85 0.15
N TYR A 38 5.60 1.98 0.43
CA TYR A 38 4.91 1.21 -0.60
C TYR A 38 3.82 2.05 -1.27
N ARG A 39 3.75 2.00 -2.61
CA ARG A 39 2.71 2.69 -3.38
C ARG A 39 2.13 1.78 -4.46
N ASN A 40 0.81 1.69 -4.49
CA ASN A 40 0.08 0.99 -5.54
C ASN A 40 -0.83 1.96 -6.29
N ALA A 41 -0.30 2.58 -7.34
CA ALA A 41 -1.02 3.57 -8.15
C ALA A 41 -2.27 2.97 -8.83
N ASP A 42 -2.22 1.69 -9.23
CA ASP A 42 -3.35 1.01 -9.88
C ASP A 42 -4.54 0.81 -8.93
N LEU A 43 -4.24 0.59 -7.65
CA LEU A 43 -5.24 0.41 -6.60
C LEU A 43 -5.57 1.71 -5.87
N GLY A 44 -4.79 2.78 -6.07
CA GLY A 44 -5.06 4.12 -5.55
C GLY A 44 -4.76 4.27 -4.06
N PHE A 45 -3.70 3.64 -3.57
CA PHE A 45 -3.26 3.85 -2.18
C PHE A 45 -1.74 3.75 -2.03
N SER A 46 -1.25 4.24 -0.90
CA SER A 46 0.11 4.03 -0.39
C SER A 46 0.08 3.64 1.08
N LEU A 47 1.19 3.07 1.53
CA LEU A 47 1.39 2.52 2.85
C LEU A 47 2.82 2.78 3.29
N VAL A 48 3.01 3.12 4.56
CA VAL A 48 4.33 3.15 5.19
C VAL A 48 4.47 1.86 5.99
N LEU A 49 5.53 1.11 5.71
CA LEU A 49 5.84 -0.13 6.39
C LEU A 49 7.09 0.08 7.27
N PRO A 50 7.06 -0.37 8.54
CA PRO A 50 8.20 -0.26 9.45
C PRO A 50 9.46 -0.98 8.93
N ALA A 51 10.65 -0.62 9.45
CA ALA A 51 11.93 -1.22 9.07
C ALA A 51 11.97 -2.76 9.15
N GLU A 52 11.18 -3.35 10.05
CA GLU A 52 11.07 -4.80 10.22
C GLU A 52 10.58 -5.51 8.95
N PHE A 53 9.89 -4.79 8.05
CA PHE A 53 9.41 -5.29 6.77
C PHE A 53 10.53 -5.42 5.72
N VAL A 54 11.78 -5.50 6.13
CA VAL A 54 12.90 -5.81 5.23
C VAL A 54 12.60 -7.07 4.40
N TYR A 55 12.83 -6.96 3.09
CA TYR A 55 12.52 -8.00 2.10
C TYR A 55 11.05 -8.38 1.97
N TYR A 56 10.11 -7.50 2.37
CA TYR A 56 8.70 -7.75 2.12
C TYR A 56 8.41 -8.02 0.64
N GLN A 57 7.37 -8.79 0.39
CA GLN A 57 6.87 -9.08 -0.95
C GLN A 57 5.39 -8.69 -1.01
N THR A 58 4.88 -8.40 -2.20
CA THR A 58 3.45 -8.17 -2.37
C THR A 58 2.87 -9.10 -3.43
N GLN A 59 1.63 -9.53 -3.22
CA GLN A 59 0.88 -10.30 -4.19
C GLN A 59 -0.51 -9.70 -4.30
N ARG A 60 -0.92 -9.41 -5.53
CA ARG A 60 -2.30 -9.05 -5.82
C ARG A 60 -3.09 -10.32 -6.11
N THR A 61 -4.22 -10.49 -5.42
CA THR A 61 -5.18 -11.55 -5.69
C THR A 61 -6.58 -10.94 -5.93
N GLY A 62 -7.46 -11.67 -6.63
CA GLY A 62 -8.72 -11.13 -7.15
C GLY A 62 -8.59 -10.63 -8.58
N ASP A 63 -9.68 -10.75 -9.34
CA ASP A 63 -9.75 -10.31 -10.73
C ASP A 63 -10.52 -8.97 -10.83
N ARG A 64 -10.68 -8.43 -12.04
CA ARG A 64 -11.48 -7.20 -12.23
C ARG A 64 -12.98 -7.45 -12.11
N SER A 65 -13.40 -8.71 -12.07
CA SER A 65 -14.81 -9.14 -11.98
C SER A 65 -15.24 -9.53 -10.57
N SER A 66 -14.32 -9.62 -9.62
CA SER A 66 -14.62 -9.88 -8.23
C SER A 66 -15.05 -8.60 -7.53
N ASP A 67 -15.96 -8.76 -6.57
CA ASP A 67 -16.50 -7.70 -5.72
C ASP A 67 -15.42 -6.96 -4.91
N PHE A 68 -14.23 -7.54 -4.84
CA PHE A 68 -13.07 -6.97 -4.20
C PHE A 68 -11.76 -7.36 -4.89
N ILE A 69 -10.71 -6.59 -4.61
CA ILE A 69 -9.32 -6.91 -4.94
C ILE A 69 -8.54 -7.00 -3.63
N ASP A 70 -7.71 -8.03 -3.51
CA ASP A 70 -6.78 -8.22 -2.40
C ASP A 70 -5.36 -7.82 -2.83
N LEU A 71 -4.67 -7.12 -1.94
CA LEU A 71 -3.22 -7.02 -1.94
C LEU A 71 -2.70 -7.61 -0.63
N ASP A 72 -2.02 -8.74 -0.75
CA ASP A 72 -1.30 -9.40 0.32
C ASP A 72 0.12 -8.82 0.42
N ILE A 73 0.53 -8.43 1.63
CA ILE A 73 1.90 -8.02 1.94
C ILE A 73 2.49 -9.13 2.80
N PHE A 74 3.61 -9.69 2.34
CA PHE A 74 4.30 -10.79 2.96
C PHE A 74 5.62 -10.34 3.57
N VAL A 75 6.02 -10.97 4.67
CA VAL A 75 7.34 -10.80 5.29
C VAL A 75 8.02 -12.17 5.42
N PRO A 76 9.36 -12.23 5.35
CA PRO A 76 10.08 -13.47 5.57
C PRO A 76 9.81 -14.04 6.97
N THR A 77 9.71 -15.36 7.06
CA THR A 77 9.70 -16.09 8.32
C THR A 77 10.51 -17.38 8.20
N SER A 78 11.19 -17.70 9.29
CA SER A 78 11.91 -18.94 9.52
C SER A 78 11.04 -20.01 10.20
N ASP A 79 9.84 -19.64 10.65
CA ASP A 79 8.90 -20.55 11.29
C ASP A 79 8.25 -21.48 10.25
N THR A 80 8.84 -22.66 10.08
CA THR A 80 8.35 -23.69 9.15
C THR A 80 7.08 -24.38 9.62
N ALA A 81 6.68 -24.19 10.89
CA ALA A 81 5.45 -24.76 11.43
C ALA A 81 4.24 -23.81 11.22
N TYR A 82 4.49 -22.53 10.96
CA TYR A 82 3.45 -21.57 10.66
C TYR A 82 2.75 -21.88 9.32
N PRO A 83 1.42 -21.76 9.22
CA PRO A 83 0.73 -21.92 7.94
C PRO A 83 1.14 -20.85 6.93
N GLN A 84 1.85 -21.26 5.87
CA GLN A 84 2.37 -20.37 4.83
C GLN A 84 1.67 -20.62 3.49
N ALA A 85 1.19 -19.54 2.86
CA ALA A 85 0.72 -19.60 1.47
C ALA A 85 1.89 -19.57 0.47
N VAL A 86 2.98 -18.87 0.84
CA VAL A 86 4.22 -18.76 0.07
C VAL A 86 5.36 -19.29 0.94
N PRO A 87 6.12 -20.32 0.49
CA PRO A 87 7.20 -20.88 1.30
C PRO A 87 8.22 -19.84 1.74
N GLY A 88 8.53 -19.81 3.04
CA GLY A 88 9.46 -18.87 3.66
C GLY A 88 8.87 -17.49 3.96
N TYR A 89 7.57 -17.29 3.73
CA TYR A 89 6.89 -16.02 3.93
C TYR A 89 5.57 -16.20 4.67
N ALA A 90 5.26 -15.25 5.54
CA ALA A 90 3.98 -15.14 6.22
C ALA A 90 3.31 -13.81 5.79
N ASN A 91 1.99 -13.70 5.96
CA ASN A 91 1.16 -12.60 5.41
C ASN A 91 0.58 -11.66 6.48
N PRO A 92 1.35 -10.69 7.01
CA PRO A 92 0.91 -9.85 8.13
C PRO A 92 -0.21 -8.88 7.80
N ILE A 93 -0.30 -8.46 6.54
CA ILE A 93 -1.20 -7.38 6.13
C ILE A 93 -1.89 -7.80 4.84
N LYS A 94 -3.21 -7.79 4.88
CA LYS A 94 -4.05 -7.87 3.68
C LYS A 94 -4.81 -6.56 3.53
N VAL A 95 -4.54 -5.84 2.45
CA VAL A 95 -5.37 -4.72 2.02
C VAL A 95 -6.45 -5.28 1.10
N ARG A 96 -7.72 -5.09 1.46
CA ARG A 96 -8.85 -5.46 0.60
C ARG A 96 -9.59 -4.21 0.15
N ILE A 97 -9.87 -4.14 -1.14
CA ILE A 97 -10.53 -2.99 -1.76
C ILE A 97 -11.81 -3.48 -2.41
N PHE A 98 -12.93 -3.05 -1.86
CA PHE A 98 -14.26 -3.40 -2.35
C PHE A 98 -14.79 -2.32 -3.29
N ALA A 99 -15.70 -2.70 -4.19
CA ALA A 99 -16.69 -1.74 -4.68
C ALA A 99 -17.60 -1.32 -3.50
N VAL A 100 -18.03 -0.06 -3.46
CA VAL A 100 -18.89 0.45 -2.37
C VAL A 100 -20.16 -0.40 -2.22
N GLU A 101 -20.81 -0.74 -3.33
CA GLU A 101 -22.04 -1.54 -3.33
C GLU A 101 -21.84 -2.92 -2.67
N SER A 102 -20.72 -3.59 -2.99
CA SER A 102 -20.38 -4.88 -2.40
C SER A 102 -20.04 -4.81 -0.91
N TRP A 103 -19.46 -3.68 -0.46
CA TRP A 103 -19.12 -3.50 0.95
C TRP A 103 -20.36 -3.42 1.84
N ASP A 104 -21.39 -2.71 1.37
CA ASP A 104 -22.63 -2.55 2.12
C ASP A 104 -23.37 -3.89 2.29
N GLU A 105 -23.43 -4.71 1.22
CA GLU A 105 -23.99 -6.07 1.28
C GLU A 105 -23.23 -6.97 2.28
N ILE A 106 -21.91 -6.84 2.33
CA ILE A 106 -21.05 -7.59 3.27
C ILE A 106 -21.33 -7.17 4.72
N LEU A 107 -21.50 -5.88 4.98
CA LEU A 107 -21.82 -5.39 6.32
C LEU A 107 -23.20 -5.84 6.80
N GLU A 108 -24.20 -5.82 5.92
CA GLU A 108 -25.56 -6.25 6.26
C GLU A 108 -25.65 -7.76 6.56
N GLY A 109 -24.78 -8.56 5.96
CA GLY A 109 -24.74 -10.01 6.14
C GLY A 109 -23.93 -10.53 7.34
N MET A 110 -23.23 -9.67 8.08
CA MET A 110 -22.35 -10.09 9.18
C MET A 110 -22.91 -9.70 10.56
N GLU A 111 -23.40 -10.69 11.32
CA GLU A 111 -23.91 -10.48 12.69
C GLU A 111 -22.83 -10.01 13.69
N ASP A 112 -21.54 -10.29 13.45
CA ASP A 112 -20.43 -10.04 14.39
C ASP A 112 -19.21 -9.31 13.78
N GLY A 113 -19.42 -8.55 12.70
CA GLY A 113 -18.39 -7.68 12.13
C GLY A 113 -17.28 -8.41 11.35
N THR A 114 -16.63 -7.67 10.46
CA THR A 114 -15.55 -8.20 9.61
C THR A 114 -14.22 -8.08 10.35
N SER A 115 -13.31 -9.07 10.23
CA SER A 115 -11.91 -8.94 10.70
C SER A 115 -11.08 -7.88 9.94
N TYR A 116 -11.70 -7.19 8.97
CA TYR A 116 -11.13 -6.05 8.28
C TYR A 116 -11.54 -4.74 8.94
N LEU A 117 -10.55 -3.88 9.18
CA LEU A 117 -10.72 -2.50 9.57
C LEU A 117 -10.96 -1.64 8.33
N LYS A 118 -12.07 -0.89 8.27
CA LYS A 118 -12.28 0.13 7.22
C LYS A 118 -11.31 1.29 7.46
N ILE A 119 -10.46 1.55 6.48
CA ILE A 119 -9.52 2.68 6.48
C ILE A 119 -10.18 3.93 5.90
N GLY A 120 -10.96 3.76 4.84
CA GLY A 120 -11.66 4.88 4.21
C GLY A 120 -12.34 4.50 2.91
N GLU A 121 -12.83 5.51 2.21
CA GLU A 121 -13.59 5.35 0.98
C GLU A 121 -13.23 6.47 0.01
N LYS A 122 -13.00 6.10 -1.26
CA LYS A 122 -12.70 7.06 -2.32
C LYS A 122 -12.99 6.46 -3.69
N GLY A 123 -13.55 7.27 -4.59
CA GLY A 123 -13.75 6.88 -5.99
C GLY A 123 -14.64 5.64 -6.17
N GLY A 124 -15.68 5.48 -5.33
CA GLY A 124 -16.58 4.33 -5.38
C GLY A 124 -15.96 3.03 -4.84
N ARG A 125 -14.85 3.13 -4.09
CA ARG A 125 -14.17 1.99 -3.46
C ARG A 125 -14.03 2.16 -1.96
N VAL A 126 -14.16 1.06 -1.24
CA VAL A 126 -13.90 0.98 0.21
C VAL A 126 -12.58 0.27 0.44
N TYR A 127 -11.67 0.93 1.14
CA TYR A 127 -10.35 0.43 1.48
C TYR A 127 -10.37 -0.13 2.90
N THR A 128 -9.95 -1.38 3.04
CA THR A 128 -9.87 -2.03 4.33
C THR A 128 -8.53 -2.73 4.52
N VAL A 129 -8.16 -2.94 5.79
CA VAL A 129 -6.95 -3.65 6.17
C VAL A 129 -7.31 -4.77 7.13
N LYS A 130 -6.74 -5.95 6.92
CA LYS A 130 -6.73 -7.03 7.90
C LYS A 130 -5.28 -7.30 8.31
N PHE A 131 -5.09 -7.41 9.62
CA PHE A 131 -3.82 -7.79 10.22
C PHE A 131 -3.81 -9.28 10.61
N TRP A 132 -2.63 -9.82 10.89
CA TRP A 132 -2.51 -11.14 11.51
C TRP A 132 -3.31 -11.25 12.80
N ASP A 133 -4.08 -12.34 12.90
CA ASP A 133 -4.70 -12.78 14.15
C ASP A 133 -3.66 -13.48 15.06
N GLY A 134 -2.60 -14.05 14.48
CA GLY A 134 -1.47 -14.64 15.20
C GLY A 134 -0.21 -14.67 14.33
N ALA A 135 0.88 -14.08 14.84
CA ALA A 135 2.17 -14.01 14.15
C ALA A 135 2.98 -15.32 14.30
N PRO A 136 3.87 -15.65 13.33
CA PRO A 136 4.83 -16.73 13.52
C PRO A 136 5.76 -16.43 14.70
N SER A 137 6.38 -17.48 15.25
CA SER A 137 7.16 -17.37 16.48
C SER A 137 8.30 -16.34 16.40
N ASP A 138 8.96 -16.22 15.25
CA ASP A 138 10.03 -15.25 15.00
C ASP A 138 9.57 -13.79 14.80
N TRP A 139 8.25 -13.58 14.67
CA TRP A 139 7.62 -12.26 14.63
C TRP A 139 6.86 -11.91 15.92
N SER A 140 6.62 -12.88 16.80
CA SER A 140 5.75 -12.70 17.98
C SER A 140 6.18 -11.56 18.92
N GLU A 141 7.47 -11.28 19.03
CA GLU A 141 8.00 -10.17 19.85
C GLU A 141 7.98 -8.81 19.13
N LYS A 142 7.94 -8.81 17.80
CA LYS A 142 7.95 -7.60 16.96
C LYS A 142 6.54 -7.13 16.62
N TRP A 143 5.64 -8.08 16.37
CA TRP A 143 4.28 -7.82 15.93
C TRP A 143 3.39 -7.42 17.11
N ASN A 144 3.21 -6.12 17.29
CA ASN A 144 2.43 -5.53 18.37
C ASN A 144 1.44 -4.48 17.84
N ASP A 145 0.63 -3.93 18.74
CA ASP A 145 -0.40 -2.96 18.36
C ASP A 145 0.17 -1.60 17.94
N ASP A 146 1.34 -1.21 18.45
CA ASP A 146 2.02 0.03 18.03
C ASP A 146 2.44 -0.06 16.56
N MET A 147 3.02 -1.20 16.15
CA MET A 147 3.39 -1.46 14.76
C MET A 147 2.17 -1.45 13.84
N LYS A 148 1.05 -2.06 14.26
CA LYS A 148 -0.21 -2.01 13.49
C LYS A 148 -0.71 -0.58 13.35
N GLN A 149 -0.65 0.21 14.42
CA GLN A 149 -1.10 1.59 14.41
C GLN A 149 -0.23 2.46 13.50
N GLU A 150 1.08 2.28 13.50
CA GLU A 150 2.00 2.97 12.60
C GLU A 150 1.65 2.69 11.12
N ILE A 151 1.36 1.44 10.80
CA ILE A 151 0.92 1.02 9.45
C ILE A 151 -0.42 1.68 9.08
N ILE A 152 -1.38 1.74 10.02
CA ILE A 152 -2.68 2.42 9.80
C ILE A 152 -2.46 3.92 9.54
N ASP A 153 -1.66 4.59 10.38
CA ASP A 153 -1.39 6.02 10.30
C ASP A 153 -0.62 6.39 9.02
N GLY A 154 0.22 5.46 8.55
CA GLY A 154 0.94 5.55 7.28
C GLY A 154 0.07 5.31 6.05
N PHE A 155 -1.14 4.76 6.19
CA PHE A 155 -2.02 4.44 5.07
C PHE A 155 -2.62 5.71 4.44
N LYS A 156 -2.47 5.87 3.12
CA LYS A 156 -3.03 7.01 2.37
C LYS A 156 -3.79 6.54 1.15
N ILE A 157 -5.01 7.06 0.99
CA ILE A 157 -5.86 6.82 -0.19
C ILE A 157 -5.64 7.95 -1.21
N GLU A 158 -5.19 7.61 -2.42
CA GLU A 158 -4.71 8.54 -3.45
C GLU A 158 -5.76 9.03 -4.43
#